data_AF-A0A6A0H8S7-F1
#
_entry.id   AF-A0A6A0H8S7-F1
#
_cell.length_a   1.000
_cell.length_b   1.000
_cell.length_c   1.000
_cell.angle_alpha   90.00
_cell.angle_beta   90.00
_cell.angle_gamma   90.00
#
_symmetry.space_group_name_H-M   'P 1'
#
loop_
_entity.id
_entity.type
_entity.pdbx_description
1 polymer ?
#
loop_
_entity_poly.entity_id
_entity_poly.type
_entity_poly.pdbx_seq_one_letter_code
_entity_poly.pdbx_strand_id
1 'polypeptide(L)'
;MLMMNDVDKSVLEFGAIVVCLGVRYKNYCSNICRTFLVNPSDKMQKNYEFLLTAYEKLIEKLKAGRRLSSVYEEVVAYVTEHRKDLVDKLTKSFGYGL
;
A
#
# COMPACT_ATOMS: atom_id res chain seq x y z
N MET A 1 4.92 -14.08 -1.29
CA MET A 1 5.90 -13.37 -2.16
C MET A 1 5.16 -13.02 -3.43
N LEU A 2 4.85 -11.75 -3.65
CA LEU A 2 4.35 -11.32 -4.97
C LEU A 2 5.45 -11.69 -5.96
N MET A 3 5.17 -12.72 -6.76
CA MET A 3 6.04 -13.16 -7.83
C MET A 3 6.02 -12.05 -8.89
N MET A 4 6.92 -11.06 -8.78
CA MET A 4 7.32 -10.24 -9.92
C MET A 4 8.12 -11.18 -10.83
N ASN A 5 7.40 -11.90 -11.69
CA ASN A 5 7.96 -12.94 -12.55
C ASN A 5 8.75 -12.39 -13.74
N ASP A 6 8.86 -11.07 -13.88
CA ASP A 6 9.62 -10.41 -14.92
C ASP A 6 10.54 -9.36 -14.29
N VAL A 7 11.84 -9.50 -14.50
CA VAL A 7 12.83 -8.47 -14.14
C VAL A 7 12.76 -7.39 -15.21
N ASP A 8 12.17 -6.25 -14.87
CA ASP A 8 12.29 -5.05 -15.69
C ASP A 8 13.78 -4.64 -15.75
N LYS A 9 14.27 -4.41 -16.97
CA LYS A 9 15.65 -4.01 -17.26
C LYS A 9 15.76 -2.53 -17.60
N SER A 10 14.66 -1.78 -17.50
CA SER A 10 14.66 -0.33 -17.65
C SER A 10 15.68 0.31 -16.69
N VAL A 11 16.26 1.43 -17.12
CA VAL A 11 17.12 2.22 -16.24
C VAL A 11 16.24 2.85 -15.17
N LEU A 12 16.71 2.84 -13.92
CA LEU A 12 15.99 3.44 -12.80
C LEU A 12 15.67 4.92 -13.09
N GLU A 13 14.38 5.23 -13.17
CA GLU A 13 13.89 6.60 -13.32
C GLU A 13 13.64 7.25 -11.96
N PHE A 14 14.00 8.52 -11.83
CA PHE A 14 13.77 9.29 -10.62
C PHE A 14 12.34 9.85 -10.60
N GLY A 15 11.63 9.59 -9.51
CA GLY A 15 10.22 9.97 -9.33
C GLY A 15 9.67 9.29 -8.08
N ALA A 16 8.66 8.42 -8.25
CA ALA A 16 8.22 7.52 -7.19
C ALA A 16 8.85 6.13 -7.38
N ILE A 17 9.76 5.76 -6.49
CA ILE A 17 10.46 4.47 -6.52
C ILE A 17 9.84 3.56 -5.46
N VAL A 18 9.13 2.52 -5.89
CA VAL A 18 8.51 1.54 -4.99
C VAL A 18 9.46 0.37 -4.79
N VAL A 19 9.81 0.09 -3.53
CA VAL A 19 10.68 -1.01 -3.14
C VAL A 19 9.93 -1.94 -2.21
N CYS A 20 9.88 -3.23 -2.54
CA CYS A 20 9.33 -4.27 -1.69
C CYS A 20 10.39 -5.32 -1.38
N LEU A 21 10.55 -5.65 -0.10
CA LEU A 21 11.51 -6.62 0.40
C LEU A 21 10.80 -7.63 1.29
N GLY A 22 10.99 -8.91 1.00
CA GLY A 22 10.55 -10.01 1.84
C GLY A 22 11.75 -10.71 2.48
N VAL A 23 11.67 -10.98 3.78
CA VAL A 23 12.69 -11.75 4.51
C VAL A 23 12.03 -12.95 5.18
N ARG A 24 12.70 -14.10 5.12
CA ARG A 24 12.27 -15.32 5.80
C ARG A 24 13.31 -15.72 6.84
N TYR A 25 12.88 -15.81 8.10
CA TYR A 25 13.74 -16.23 9.21
C TYR A 25 13.08 -17.36 9.99
N LYS A 26 13.79 -18.48 10.18
CA LYS A 26 13.27 -19.68 10.88
C LYS A 26 11.87 -20.10 10.40
N ASN A 27 11.66 -20.13 9.08
CA ASN A 27 10.38 -20.42 8.43
C ASN A 27 9.25 -19.37 8.60
N TYR A 28 9.47 -18.27 9.32
CA TYR A 28 8.53 -17.15 9.39
C TYR A 28 8.83 -16.12 8.30
N CYS A 29 7.81 -15.76 7.54
CA CYS A 29 7.88 -14.77 6.49
C CYS A 29 7.60 -13.36 7.05
N SER A 30 8.28 -12.37 6.49
CA SER A 30 8.03 -10.95 6.75
C SER A 30 8.09 -10.20 5.43
N ASN A 31 7.37 -9.08 5.33
CA ASN A 31 7.35 -8.25 4.13
C ASN A 31 7.31 -6.77 4.51
N ILE A 32 8.04 -5.95 3.76
CA ILE A 32 8.02 -4.50 3.88
C ILE A 32 8.00 -3.90 2.47
N CYS A 33 7.13 -2.91 2.26
CA CYS A 33 7.14 -2.08 1.05
C CYS A 33 7.26 -0.60 1.44
N ARG A 34 8.05 0.16 0.70
CA ARG A 34 8.25 1.60 0.87
C ARG A 34 8.28 2.28 -0.48
N THR A 35 7.83 3.53 -0.51
CA THR A 35 7.93 4.40 -1.69
C THR A 35 8.89 5.53 -1.36
N PHE A 36 9.97 5.63 -2.13
CA PHE A 36 10.92 6.73 -2.06
C PHE A 36 10.53 7.77 -3.10
N LEU A 37 10.45 9.04 -2.70
CA LEU A 37 10.04 10.14 -3.55
C LEU A 37 11.25 11.05 -3.83
N VAL A 38 11.69 11.10 -5.09
CA VAL A 38 12.79 11.99 -5.54
C VAL A 38 12.18 13.20 -6.22
N ASN A 39 12.48 14.41 -5.71
CA ASN A 39 11.92 15.68 -6.18
C ASN A 39 10.39 15.64 -6.41
N PRO A 40 9.59 15.23 -5.41
CA PRO A 40 8.16 15.04 -5.62
C PRO A 40 7.42 16.36 -5.85
N SER A 41 6.50 16.35 -6.81
CA SER A 41 5.49 17.41 -6.93
C SER A 41 4.58 17.47 -5.71
N ASP A 42 3.95 18.63 -5.46
CA ASP A 42 2.97 18.80 -4.38
C ASP A 42 1.85 17.75 -4.42
N LYS A 43 1.43 17.36 -5.63
CA LYS A 43 0.42 16.31 -5.82
C LYS A 43 0.91 14.94 -5.32
N MET A 44 2.18 14.60 -5.59
CA MET A 44 2.77 13.34 -5.11
C MET A 44 2.87 13.32 -3.58
N GLN A 45 3.29 14.44 -2.97
CA GLN A 45 3.40 14.56 -1.51
C GLN A 45 2.03 14.40 -0.85
N LYS A 46 1.02 15.16 -1.30
CA LYS A 46 -0.36 15.07 -0.78
C LYS A 46 -0.98 13.68 -0.97
N ASN A 47 -0.67 13.00 -2.08
CA ASN A 47 -1.13 11.62 -2.29
C ASN A 47 -0.46 10.64 -1.31
N TYR A 48 0.84 10.80 -1.07
CA TYR A 48 1.58 9.95 -0.15
C TYR A 48 1.18 10.17 1.31
N GLU A 49 0.97 11.42 1.73
CA GLU A 49 0.42 11.76 3.05
C GLU A 49 -0.95 11.11 3.25
N PHE A 50 -1.84 11.23 2.25
CA PHE A 50 -3.15 10.58 2.32
C PHE A 50 -3.07 9.05 2.37
N LEU A 51 -2.12 8.44 1.64
CA LEU A 51 -1.86 7.01 1.71
C LEU A 51 -1.48 6.58 3.15
N LEU A 52 -0.64 7.36 3.84
CA LEU A 52 -0.27 7.08 5.23
C LEU A 52 -1.49 7.17 6.17
N THR A 53 -2.31 8.21 6.04
CA THR A 53 -3.54 8.36 6.83
C THR A 53 -4.52 7.20 6.59
N ALA A 54 -4.73 6.80 5.33
CA ALA A 54 -5.59 5.65 5.01
C ALA A 54 -5.03 4.33 5.57
N TYR A 55 -3.70 4.17 5.54
CA TYR A 55 -3.02 3.01 6.13
C TYR A 55 -3.15 2.95 7.65
N GLU A 56 -2.98 4.07 8.36
CA GLU A 56 -3.20 4.13 9.82
C GLU A 56 -4.63 3.71 10.18
N LYS A 57 -5.62 4.22 9.45
CA LYS A 57 -7.03 3.84 9.63
C LYS A 57 -7.29 2.36 9.36
N LEU A 58 -6.66 1.78 8.33
CA LEU A 58 -6.72 0.34 8.06
C LEU A 58 -6.21 -0.46 9.27
N ILE A 59 -5.06 -0.08 9.83
CA ILE A 59 -4.46 -0.76 10.99
C ILE A 59 -5.33 -0.60 12.24
N GLU A 60 -5.94 0.56 12.47
CA GLU A 60 -6.89 0.76 13.56
C GLU A 60 -8.11 -0.18 13.46
N LYS A 61 -8.57 -0.48 12.25
CA LYS A 61 -9.74 -1.33 11.99
C LYS A 61 -9.44 -2.83 11.98
N LEU A 62 -8.18 -3.20 11.82
CA LEU A 62 -7.70 -4.59 11.89
C LEU A 62 -7.65 -5.07 13.36
N LYS A 63 -8.81 -5.49 13.87
CA LYS A 63 -8.97 -6.06 15.21
C LYS A 63 -9.46 -7.50 15.15
N ALA A 64 -9.16 -8.29 16.19
CA ALA A 64 -9.63 -9.66 16.31
C ALA A 64 -11.17 -9.76 16.21
N GLY A 65 -11.66 -10.81 15.57
CA GLY A 65 -13.09 -11.05 15.36
C GLY A 65 -13.74 -10.24 14.23
N ARG A 66 -13.02 -9.31 13.59
CA ARG A 66 -13.54 -8.54 12.45
C ARG A 66 -13.43 -9.32 11.14
N ARG A 67 -14.46 -9.22 10.30
CA ARG A 67 -14.41 -9.74 8.93
C ARG A 67 -13.52 -8.82 8.07
N LEU A 68 -12.55 -9.40 7.36
CA LEU A 68 -11.62 -8.63 6.52
C LEU A 68 -12.31 -7.85 5.39
N SER A 69 -13.43 -8.36 4.84
CA SER A 69 -14.20 -7.63 3.82
C SER A 69 -14.81 -6.34 4.36
N SER A 70 -15.31 -6.34 5.60
CA SER A 70 -15.83 -5.14 6.26
C SER A 70 -14.72 -4.13 6.52
N VAL A 71 -13.53 -4.58 6.90
CA VAL A 71 -12.35 -3.70 7.02
C VAL A 71 -12.01 -3.05 5.66
N TYR A 72 -12.01 -3.84 4.59
CA TYR A 72 -11.75 -3.34 3.22
C TYR A 72 -12.80 -2.29 2.81
N GLU A 73 -14.08 -2.61 2.95
CA GLU A 73 -15.20 -1.73 2.60
C GLU A 73 -15.15 -0.40 3.38
N GLU A 74 -14.85 -0.43 4.67
CA GLU A 74 -14.73 0.80 5.48
C GLU A 74 -13.59 1.72 5.02
N VAL A 75 -12.45 1.16 4.61
CA VAL A 75 -11.33 1.95 4.08
C VAL A 75 -11.66 2.49 2.69
N VAL A 76 -12.30 1.70 1.83
CA VAL A 76 -12.77 2.19 0.52
C VAL A 76 -13.81 3.30 0.69
N ALA A 77 -14.74 3.17 1.63
CA ALA A 77 -15.71 4.22 1.95
C ALA A 77 -15.01 5.50 2.44
N TYR A 78 -14.02 5.37 3.33
CA TYR A 78 -13.22 6.51 3.79
C TYR A 78 -12.51 7.23 2.64
N VAL A 79 -11.87 6.48 1.72
CA VAL A 79 -11.22 7.05 0.54
C VAL A 79 -12.24 7.68 -0.40
N THR A 80 -13.41 7.08 -0.57
CA THR A 80 -14.49 7.63 -1.41
C THR A 80 -14.99 8.97 -0.88
N GLU A 81 -15.10 9.12 0.44
CA GLU A 81 -15.52 10.36 1.10
C GLU A 81 -14.47 11.49 0.99
N HIS A 82 -13.18 11.16 1.17
CA HIS A 82 -12.13 12.18 1.31
C HIS A 82 -11.34 12.45 0.02
N ARG A 83 -11.17 11.44 -0.83
CA ARG A 83 -10.34 11.43 -2.05
C ARG A 83 -10.95 10.54 -3.13
N LYS A 84 -12.17 10.89 -3.56
CA LYS A 84 -12.92 10.16 -4.60
C LYS A 84 -12.12 9.94 -5.89
N ASP A 85 -11.19 10.86 -6.20
CA ASP A 85 -10.28 10.77 -7.34
C ASP A 85 -9.29 9.60 -7.29
N LEU A 86 -9.07 9.00 -6.10
CA LEU A 86 -8.13 7.90 -5.89
C LEU A 86 -8.80 6.53 -5.78
N VAL A 87 -10.14 6.44 -5.71
CA VAL A 87 -10.87 5.18 -5.47
C VAL A 87 -10.52 4.13 -6.52
N ASP A 88 -10.54 4.50 -7.80
CA ASP A 88 -10.22 3.60 -8.91
C ASP A 88 -8.72 3.30 -9.03
N LYS A 89 -7.88 3.93 -8.19
CA LYS A 89 -6.43 3.71 -8.12
C LYS A 89 -6.02 2.84 -6.94
N LEU A 90 -6.96 2.49 -6.05
CA LEU A 90 -6.69 1.58 -4.95
C LEU A 90 -6.41 0.16 -5.44
N THR A 91 -5.63 -0.57 -4.65
CA THR A 91 -5.44 -2.01 -4.86
C THR A 91 -6.72 -2.78 -4.54
N LYS A 92 -6.93 -3.90 -5.25
CA LYS A 92 -8.10 -4.77 -5.04
C LYS A 92 -8.08 -5.50 -3.68
N SER A 93 -6.95 -5.51 -2.99
CA SER A 93 -6.78 -5.99 -1.62
C SER A 93 -5.75 -5.13 -0.88
N PHE A 94 -5.83 -5.07 0.45
CA PHE A 94 -4.89 -4.31 1.28
C PHE A 94 -3.82 -5.18 1.97
N GLY A 95 -3.80 -6.48 1.68
CA GLY A 95 -2.84 -7.42 2.26
C GLY A 95 -3.34 -8.85 2.25
N TYR A 96 -2.56 -9.73 2.87
CA TYR A 96 -2.85 -11.15 3.05
C TYR A 96 -2.15 -11.67 4.32
N GLY A 97 -2.60 -12.80 4.84
CA GLY A 97 -1.92 -13.48 5.95
C GLY A 97 -0.57 -14.01 5.49
N LEU A 98 0.47 -13.77 6.28
CA LEU A 98 1.87 -14.07 5.94
C LEU A 98 2.49 -15.04 6.95
#